data_AF-A0A1H4QJY8-F1
#
_entry.id   AF-A0A1H4QJY8-F1
#
_cell.length_a   1.000
_cell.length_b   1.000
_cell.length_c   1.000
_cell.angle_alpha   90.00
_cell.angle_beta   90.00
_cell.angle_gamma   90.00
#
_symmetry.space_group_name_H-M   'P 1'
#
loop_
_entity.id
_entity.type
_entity.pdbx_description
1 polymer ?
#
loop_
_entity_poly.entity_id
_entity_poly.type
_entity_poly.pdbx_seq_one_letter_code
_entity_poly.pdbx_strand_id
1 'polypeptide(L)'
;MKKIIIALTLIVSVNLLGQNSIPLSYYLNETPIHGVKIKTNLPYIDSSQMPTIIIEGYNYGKAQTIGIILNWYVYQGKFVQYSASSYGAYSPPIKLANDGGKVVIFLDSKEYFNRFQIRTYAKGLHVDNVSSYFENWTAVDELLTTSATNVVNVPYKSSNIHGDITMEGHVNIGGNQSKRLRVRHVDGKDFDSTDFDHLYLNHSNGKNVILGSPSKPSSLYSYGIVTGHGRANVMADNGTGYVASRIYLNSHNDYRGAGVFSKGQTNNWFVGNPYTDHANGFMIGVAPNTEHEDIAATKAKAKFFINSSGDVGIGTTTPGAKLAVDGRVLAKEVKVSITDFPDYVFENDYELLSLQQVERYIQEKGHLPNIPSAKEVEENEGIDLGDMQKNLLEKIEELTLYTIQQEKKLSKQNQLIKTNKKERKELIRLIHDLNNRVKQLENN
;
A
#
# COMPACT_ATOMS: atom_id res chain seq x y z
N MET A 1 43.18 102.28 -27.26
CA MET A 1 43.62 100.89 -27.01
C MET A 1 42.62 100.23 -26.08
N LYS A 2 41.97 99.16 -26.55
CA LYS A 2 40.89 98.41 -25.88
C LYS A 2 41.46 97.66 -24.66
N LYS A 3 40.87 97.83 -23.47
CA LYS A 3 41.15 96.96 -22.31
C LYS A 3 40.15 95.81 -22.34
N ILE A 4 40.65 94.62 -22.65
CA ILE A 4 39.89 93.36 -22.66
C ILE A 4 39.75 92.90 -21.20
N ILE A 5 38.51 92.70 -20.78
CA ILE A 5 38.13 92.04 -19.52
C ILE A 5 38.27 90.53 -19.75
N ILE A 6 39.17 89.88 -19.01
CA ILE A 6 39.25 88.42 -18.97
C ILE A 6 38.47 87.96 -17.74
N ALA A 7 37.27 87.43 -17.97
CA ALA A 7 36.49 86.72 -16.97
C ALA A 7 37.04 85.30 -16.85
N LEU A 8 37.61 84.96 -15.68
CA LEU A 8 38.10 83.63 -15.37
C LEU A 8 36.93 82.78 -14.84
N THR A 9 36.35 81.94 -15.68
CA THR A 9 35.31 80.98 -15.29
C THR A 9 35.96 79.81 -14.54
N LEU A 10 35.75 79.74 -13.23
CA LEU A 10 36.18 78.63 -12.39
C LEU A 10 35.27 77.41 -12.67
N ILE A 11 35.75 76.45 -13.47
CA ILE A 11 35.09 75.14 -13.63
C ILE A 11 35.43 74.31 -12.39
N VAL A 12 34.49 74.21 -11.45
CA VAL A 12 34.56 73.25 -10.34
C VAL A 12 34.21 71.88 -10.91
N SER A 13 35.22 71.03 -11.10
CA SER A 13 35.05 69.61 -11.38
C SER A 13 34.61 68.89 -10.10
N VAL A 14 33.34 68.48 -10.04
CA VAL A 14 32.82 67.62 -8.97
C VAL A 14 33.28 66.19 -9.24
N ASN A 15 34.45 65.82 -8.72
CA ASN A 15 34.89 64.43 -8.74
C ASN A 15 34.10 63.64 -7.68
N LEU A 16 32.99 63.01 -8.09
CA LEU A 16 32.26 62.03 -7.29
C LEU A 16 33.04 60.71 -7.23
N LEU A 17 34.02 60.63 -6.33
CA LEU A 17 34.70 59.38 -6.01
C LEU A 17 33.78 58.53 -5.12
N GLY A 18 33.58 57.26 -5.49
CA GLY A 18 32.90 56.30 -4.61
C GLY A 18 33.69 56.12 -3.31
N GLN A 19 33.00 56.10 -2.18
CA GLN A 19 33.65 56.05 -0.87
C GLN A 19 33.91 54.60 -0.45
N ASN A 20 35.19 54.23 -0.34
CA ASN A 20 35.65 52.98 0.25
C ASN A 20 36.39 53.32 1.55
N SER A 21 35.83 52.93 2.69
CA SER A 21 36.34 53.29 4.02
C SER A 21 36.37 52.10 4.95
N ILE A 22 37.28 52.15 5.93
CA ILE A 22 37.43 51.15 6.99
C ILE A 22 37.05 51.82 8.31
N PRO A 23 35.74 51.94 8.63
CA PRO A 23 35.28 52.67 9.83
C PRO A 23 35.64 51.99 11.16
N LEU A 24 35.96 50.70 11.15
CA LEU A 24 36.17 49.90 12.35
C LEU A 24 37.15 48.76 12.11
N SER A 25 38.13 48.65 13.00
CA SER A 25 38.88 47.43 13.27
C SER A 25 38.58 47.00 14.70
N TYR A 26 38.09 45.78 14.88
CA TYR A 26 37.69 45.24 16.17
C TYR A 26 38.49 43.98 16.51
N TYR A 27 38.92 43.89 17.76
CA TYR A 27 39.46 42.69 18.35
C TYR A 27 38.98 42.57 19.79
N LEU A 28 38.69 41.34 20.22
CA LEU A 28 38.48 40.98 21.61
C LEU A 28 39.27 39.71 21.90
N ASN A 29 40.12 39.75 22.92
CA ASN A 29 40.94 38.60 23.35
C ASN A 29 40.25 37.82 24.49
N GLU A 30 38.92 37.74 24.44
CA GLU A 30 38.06 37.06 25.42
C GLU A 30 36.81 36.53 24.70
N THR A 31 35.87 35.95 25.45
CA THR A 31 34.57 35.50 24.94
C THR A 31 33.50 36.57 25.22
N PRO A 32 32.84 37.15 24.21
CA PRO A 32 31.72 38.08 24.43
C PRO A 32 30.59 37.43 25.23
N ILE A 33 30.05 38.13 26.22
CA ILE A 33 28.91 37.71 27.04
C ILE A 33 27.60 37.92 26.28
N HIS A 34 27.45 39.09 25.65
CA HIS A 34 26.22 39.51 25.00
C HIS A 34 26.27 39.30 23.50
N GLY A 35 27.41 39.58 22.88
CA GLY A 35 27.58 39.65 21.43
C GLY A 35 28.13 41.03 21.05
N VAL A 36 28.54 41.20 19.79
CA VAL A 36 29.24 42.42 19.39
C VAL A 36 28.26 43.45 18.82
N LYS A 37 28.05 44.52 19.56
CA LYS A 37 27.26 45.68 19.14
C LYS A 37 28.13 46.68 18.40
N ILE A 38 27.92 46.80 17.10
CA ILE A 38 28.59 47.78 16.24
C ILE A 38 27.73 49.05 16.20
N LYS A 39 28.23 50.11 16.82
CA LYS A 39 27.63 51.44 16.82
C LYS A 39 28.13 52.18 15.58
N THR A 40 27.28 52.27 14.56
CA THR A 40 27.61 53.00 13.32
C THR A 40 27.35 54.50 13.49
N ASN A 41 27.86 55.30 12.56
CA ASN A 41 27.48 56.70 12.39
C ASN A 41 26.45 56.92 11.26
N LEU A 42 25.87 55.83 10.73
CA LEU A 42 24.83 55.91 9.70
C LEU A 42 23.50 56.30 10.35
N PRO A 43 22.86 57.39 9.90
CA PRO A 43 21.61 57.82 10.47
C PRO A 43 20.45 56.91 10.02
N TYR A 44 19.52 56.63 10.94
CA TYR A 44 18.29 55.91 10.63
C TYR A 44 17.24 56.88 10.06
N ILE A 45 17.35 57.17 8.77
CA ILE A 45 16.50 58.17 8.07
C ILE A 45 15.68 57.47 6.99
N ASP A 46 14.48 57.98 6.73
CA ASP A 46 13.61 57.42 5.71
C ASP A 46 14.10 57.67 4.28
N SER A 47 13.82 56.72 3.39
CA SER A 47 14.25 56.73 1.99
C SER A 47 15.77 56.96 1.83
N SER A 48 16.54 56.45 2.79
CA SER A 48 17.98 56.68 2.96
C SER A 48 18.81 55.48 2.53
N GLN A 49 20.07 55.77 2.18
CA GLN A 49 21.25 54.91 1.94
C GLN A 49 21.05 53.41 1.66
N MET A 50 21.76 52.91 0.64
CA MET A 50 21.91 51.48 0.34
C MET A 50 23.36 51.04 0.60
N PRO A 51 23.81 50.94 1.87
CA PRO A 51 25.19 50.61 2.16
C PRO A 51 25.46 49.13 1.91
N THR A 52 26.65 48.86 1.40
CA THR A 52 27.25 47.54 1.39
C THR A 52 28.28 47.49 2.50
N ILE A 53 27.97 46.74 3.55
CA ILE A 53 28.85 46.52 4.70
C ILE A 53 29.54 45.18 4.52
N ILE A 54 30.86 45.17 4.55
CA ILE A 54 31.67 43.98 4.38
C ILE A 54 32.42 43.75 5.70
N ILE A 55 32.16 42.61 6.35
CA ILE A 55 32.77 42.22 7.62
C ILE A 55 33.74 41.09 7.34
N GLU A 56 35.03 41.34 7.53
CA GLU A 56 36.11 40.42 7.16
C GLU A 56 36.98 40.15 8.39
N GLY A 57 37.30 38.89 8.66
CA GLY A 57 38.03 38.58 9.86
C GLY A 57 38.28 37.11 10.11
N TYR A 58 38.55 36.79 11.37
CA TYR A 58 38.85 35.44 11.82
C TYR A 58 38.21 35.19 13.18
N ASN A 59 37.53 34.05 13.29
CA ASN A 59 37.01 33.53 14.54
C ASN A 59 37.96 32.43 15.03
N TYR A 60 38.71 32.71 16.09
CA TYR A 60 39.68 31.75 16.63
C TYR A 60 39.00 30.56 17.29
N GLY A 61 37.95 30.76 18.08
CA GLY A 61 37.23 29.69 18.80
C GLY A 61 36.68 28.58 17.89
N LYS A 62 36.36 28.90 16.63
CA LYS A 62 35.91 27.93 15.62
C LYS A 62 36.98 27.55 14.60
N ALA A 63 38.15 28.20 14.61
CA ALA A 63 39.15 28.12 13.56
C ALA A 63 38.59 28.42 12.14
N GLN A 64 37.71 29.41 12.05
CA GLN A 64 36.95 29.73 10.83
C GLN A 64 37.16 31.19 10.39
N THR A 65 37.18 31.41 9.08
CA THR A 65 37.22 32.76 8.49
C THR A 65 35.85 33.43 8.57
N ILE A 66 35.85 34.75 8.77
CA ILE A 66 34.65 35.60 8.71
C ILE A 66 34.68 36.34 7.39
N GLY A 67 33.61 36.24 6.61
CA GLY A 67 33.44 36.96 5.35
C GLY A 67 31.97 37.16 5.09
N ILE A 68 31.45 38.34 5.43
CA ILE A 68 30.02 38.64 5.39
C ILE A 68 29.80 39.91 4.58
N ILE A 69 28.84 39.90 3.66
CA ILE A 69 28.33 41.09 2.99
C ILE A 69 26.92 41.35 3.51
N LEU A 70 26.66 42.55 3.99
CA LEU A 70 25.40 42.96 4.60
C LEU A 70 24.89 44.22 3.91
N ASN A 71 23.59 44.25 3.60
CA ASN A 71 22.91 45.39 3.01
C ASN A 71 21.55 45.63 3.70
N TRP A 72 21.06 46.86 3.60
CA TRP A 72 19.70 47.23 3.99
C TRP A 72 19.24 48.50 3.25
N TYR A 73 17.95 48.80 3.39
CA TYR A 73 17.36 50.08 3.01
C TYR A 73 16.37 50.51 4.11
N VAL A 74 16.23 51.80 4.35
CA VAL A 74 15.24 52.32 5.31
C VAL A 74 14.11 52.99 4.53
N TYR A 75 12.89 52.47 4.67
CA TYR A 75 11.70 52.97 3.97
C TYR A 75 10.47 52.92 4.87
N GLN A 76 9.69 54.00 4.87
CA GLN A 76 8.62 54.33 5.81
C GLN A 76 8.98 54.02 7.27
N GLY A 77 10.20 54.39 7.68
CA GLY A 77 10.70 54.18 9.04
C GLY A 77 10.83 52.70 9.44
N LYS A 78 11.09 51.80 8.47
CA LYS A 78 11.37 50.38 8.68
C LYS A 78 12.60 49.97 7.89
N PHE A 79 13.35 48.97 8.38
CA PHE A 79 14.30 48.27 7.52
C PHE A 79 13.53 47.45 6.48
N VAL A 80 13.89 47.61 5.21
CA VAL A 80 13.39 46.82 4.08
C VAL A 80 14.57 46.39 3.22
N GLN A 81 14.37 45.39 2.35
CA GLN A 81 15.40 44.90 1.42
C GLN A 81 16.75 44.61 2.10
N TYR A 82 16.73 44.06 3.31
CA TYR A 82 17.92 43.71 4.07
C TYR A 82 18.23 42.21 3.93
N SER A 83 19.52 41.92 3.84
CA SER A 83 20.05 40.55 3.78
C SER A 83 21.53 40.55 4.09
N ALA A 84 22.02 39.38 4.49
CA ALA A 84 23.44 39.09 4.51
C ALA A 84 23.76 37.96 3.53
N SER A 85 24.97 37.90 3.00
CA SER A 85 25.56 36.72 2.39
C SER A 85 26.88 36.42 3.08
N SER A 86 27.26 35.14 3.14
CA SER A 86 28.56 34.74 3.66
C SER A 86 29.40 34.11 2.56
N TYR A 87 30.65 34.53 2.49
CA TYR A 87 31.73 33.88 1.75
C TYR A 87 32.82 33.35 2.68
N GLY A 88 32.68 33.54 4.00
CA GLY A 88 33.51 32.93 5.04
C GLY A 88 32.87 31.69 5.66
N ALA A 89 33.65 30.95 6.43
CA ALA A 89 33.21 29.72 7.11
C ALA A 89 32.40 29.97 8.40
N TYR A 90 32.49 31.16 8.98
CA TYR A 90 31.75 31.56 10.19
C TYR A 90 30.75 32.70 9.90
N SER A 91 29.50 32.51 10.33
CA SER A 91 28.36 33.41 10.06
C SER A 91 27.45 33.53 11.29
N PRO A 92 27.74 34.45 12.23
CA PRO A 92 26.91 34.63 13.41
C PRO A 92 25.55 35.25 13.03
N PRO A 93 24.46 35.01 13.78
CA PRO A 93 23.21 35.72 13.58
C PRO A 93 23.40 37.24 13.65
N ILE A 94 22.74 37.97 12.74
CA ILE A 94 22.86 39.42 12.62
C ILE A 94 21.51 40.07 12.93
N LYS A 95 21.53 41.14 13.71
CA LYS A 95 20.38 42.04 13.86
C LYS A 95 20.73 43.44 13.38
N LEU A 96 19.75 44.10 12.79
CA LEU A 96 19.76 45.55 12.56
C LEU A 96 18.78 46.20 13.53
N ALA A 97 19.11 47.38 14.03
CA ALA A 97 18.25 48.16 14.92
C ALA A 97 18.42 49.66 14.67
N ASN A 98 17.37 50.43 14.95
CA ASN A 98 17.47 51.86 15.17
C ASN A 98 17.74 52.11 16.66
N ASP A 99 18.95 52.54 16.99
CA ASP A 99 19.37 52.81 18.37
C ASP A 99 19.87 54.27 18.45
N GLY A 100 19.11 55.14 19.13
CA GLY A 100 19.45 56.56 19.23
C GLY A 100 19.41 57.33 17.90
N GLY A 101 18.57 56.92 16.95
CA GLY A 101 18.48 57.56 15.62
C GLY A 101 19.58 57.13 14.64
N LYS A 102 20.38 56.13 15.00
CA LYS A 102 21.44 55.55 14.17
C LYS A 102 21.18 54.07 13.91
N VAL A 103 21.69 53.58 12.80
CA VAL A 103 21.68 52.14 12.50
C VAL A 103 22.72 51.45 13.39
N VAL A 104 22.32 50.39 14.09
CA VAL A 104 23.23 49.51 14.82
C VAL A 104 23.20 48.12 14.19
N ILE A 105 24.39 47.55 14.01
CA ILE A 105 24.55 46.16 13.59
C ILE A 105 24.94 45.37 14.83
N PHE A 106 24.18 44.34 15.16
CA PHE A 106 24.48 43.45 16.28
C PHE A 106 24.84 42.07 15.76
N LEU A 107 26.06 41.64 16.01
CA LEU A 107 26.52 40.29 15.72
C LEU A 107 26.35 39.43 16.97
N ASP A 108 25.45 38.46 16.93
CA ASP A 108 25.25 37.50 18.02
C ASP A 108 26.34 36.42 17.98
N SER A 109 27.58 36.87 18.18
CA SER A 109 28.78 36.04 18.21
C SER A 109 29.34 36.02 19.62
N LYS A 110 29.19 34.89 20.31
CA LYS A 110 29.69 34.64 21.67
C LYS A 110 30.86 33.67 21.66
N GLU A 111 31.64 33.75 20.60
CA GLU A 111 32.77 32.86 20.38
C GLU A 111 34.06 33.47 20.92
N TYR A 112 34.93 32.61 21.44
CA TYR A 112 36.23 33.00 21.98
C TYR A 112 37.11 33.64 20.89
N PHE A 113 37.65 34.82 21.19
CA PHE A 113 38.63 35.52 20.35
C PHE A 113 38.10 35.92 18.95
N ASN A 114 37.16 36.86 18.92
CA ASN A 114 36.65 37.46 17.68
C ASN A 114 37.52 38.65 17.24
N ARG A 115 37.91 38.65 15.96
CA ARG A 115 38.58 39.79 15.32
C ARG A 115 38.05 39.98 13.90
N PHE A 116 37.68 41.22 13.59
CA PHE A 116 37.21 41.57 12.25
C PHE A 116 37.43 43.05 11.97
N GLN A 117 37.49 43.37 10.69
CA GLN A 117 37.40 44.73 10.19
C GLN A 117 36.08 44.91 9.46
N ILE A 118 35.59 46.14 9.43
CA ILE A 118 34.46 46.53 8.59
C ILE A 118 34.98 47.41 7.49
N ARG A 119 34.64 47.04 6.25
CA ARG A 119 34.81 47.84 5.06
C ARG A 119 33.44 48.22 4.52
N THR A 120 33.28 49.47 4.13
CA THR A 120 32.00 49.99 3.67
C THR A 120 32.11 50.48 2.24
N TYR A 121 31.09 50.16 1.45
CA TYR A 121 30.90 50.71 0.12
C TYR A 121 29.50 51.31 0.04
N ALA A 122 29.42 52.58 -0.30
CA ALA A 122 28.16 53.27 -0.56
C ALA A 122 28.32 54.19 -1.78
N LYS A 123 27.32 54.18 -2.66
CA LYS A 123 27.23 55.07 -3.83
C LYS A 123 25.76 55.24 -4.20
N GLY A 124 25.17 56.40 -3.93
CA GLY A 124 23.72 56.57 -4.07
C GLY A 124 23.15 57.89 -3.51
N LEU A 125 21.81 57.97 -3.46
CA LEU A 125 21.00 59.17 -3.19
C LEU A 125 21.44 59.95 -1.94
N HIS A 126 21.60 61.27 -2.10
CA HIS A 126 21.76 62.42 -1.15
C HIS A 126 22.60 62.29 0.15
N VAL A 127 22.68 61.13 0.78
CA VAL A 127 23.30 60.86 2.10
C VAL A 127 24.49 59.91 2.02
N ASP A 128 24.65 59.14 0.94
CA ASP A 128 25.83 58.27 0.71
C ASP A 128 27.13 59.03 0.42
N ASN A 129 27.07 60.37 0.32
CA ASN A 129 28.22 61.24 0.07
C ASN A 129 28.77 61.90 1.35
N VAL A 130 28.25 61.58 2.52
CA VAL A 130 28.66 62.17 3.80
C VAL A 130 29.73 61.28 4.45
N SER A 131 31.00 61.70 4.31
CA SER A 131 32.15 60.91 4.76
C SER A 131 32.13 60.57 6.25
N SER A 132 31.67 61.50 7.08
CA SER A 132 31.62 61.33 8.53
C SER A 132 30.68 60.21 8.99
N TYR A 133 29.74 59.76 8.15
CA TYR A 133 28.88 58.62 8.46
C TYR A 133 29.63 57.29 8.41
N PHE A 134 30.75 57.23 7.69
CA PHE A 134 31.59 56.04 7.52
C PHE A 134 32.96 56.14 8.22
N GLU A 135 33.03 56.97 9.25
CA GLU A 135 34.21 57.16 10.08
C GLU A 135 33.86 56.90 11.54
N ASN A 136 34.86 56.53 12.36
CA ASN A 136 34.75 56.45 13.82
C ASN A 136 33.60 55.57 14.33
N TRP A 137 33.37 54.41 13.69
CA TRP A 137 32.45 53.42 14.26
C TRP A 137 33.12 52.74 15.44
N THR A 138 32.31 52.23 16.35
CA THR A 138 32.80 51.51 17.52
C THR A 138 32.11 50.17 17.64
N ALA A 139 32.77 49.21 18.29
CA ALA A 139 32.18 47.93 18.61
C ALA A 139 32.44 47.61 20.08
N VAL A 140 31.43 47.08 20.75
CA VAL A 140 31.46 46.76 22.18
C VAL A 140 30.61 45.53 22.46
N ASP A 141 31.00 44.74 23.46
CA ASP A 141 30.21 43.62 23.96
C ASP A 141 29.07 44.10 24.87
N GLU A 142 27.96 44.50 24.26
CA GLU A 142 26.78 45.05 24.95
C GLU A 142 25.50 44.63 24.24
N LEU A 143 24.40 44.51 24.98
CA LEU A 143 23.07 44.39 24.39
C LEU A 143 22.70 45.65 23.56
N LEU A 144 21.76 45.48 22.62
CA LEU A 144 21.01 46.62 22.07
C LEU A 144 20.39 47.43 23.23
N THR A 145 20.32 48.76 23.11
CA THR A 145 19.69 49.54 24.19
C THR A 145 18.23 49.13 24.34
N THR A 146 17.67 49.31 25.54
CA THR A 146 16.24 49.09 25.80
C THR A 146 15.34 50.04 25.00
N SER A 147 15.89 51.18 24.55
CA SER A 147 15.23 52.15 23.66
C SER A 147 15.36 51.83 22.18
N ALA A 148 16.07 50.77 21.79
CA ALA A 148 16.24 50.41 20.39
C ALA A 148 14.89 50.02 19.75
N THR A 149 14.62 50.56 18.56
CA THR A 149 13.38 50.34 17.80
C THR A 149 13.68 49.66 16.46
N ASN A 150 12.65 49.13 15.79
CA ASN A 150 12.77 48.47 14.48
C ASN A 150 13.86 47.38 14.43
N VAL A 151 13.96 46.57 15.48
CA VAL A 151 14.93 45.47 15.55
C VAL A 151 14.51 44.35 14.61
N VAL A 152 15.34 44.02 13.62
CA VAL A 152 15.08 42.95 12.65
C VAL A 152 16.21 41.93 12.66
N ASN A 153 15.87 40.64 12.55
CA ASN A 153 16.85 39.59 12.28
C ASN A 153 17.16 39.60 10.79
N VAL A 154 18.45 39.69 10.43
CA VAL A 154 18.88 39.69 9.04
C VAL A 154 19.04 38.26 8.55
N PRO A 155 18.28 37.83 7.53
CA PRO A 155 18.46 36.51 6.96
C PRO A 155 19.72 36.46 6.11
N TYR A 156 20.48 35.37 6.24
CA TYR A 156 21.48 35.00 5.25
C TYR A 156 20.76 34.51 3.99
N LYS A 157 20.98 35.17 2.86
CA LYS A 157 20.46 34.81 1.55
C LYS A 157 21.64 34.50 0.64
N SER A 158 21.59 33.34 0.00
CA SER A 158 22.38 33.01 -1.17
C SER A 158 21.41 32.58 -2.26
N SER A 159 21.44 33.27 -3.40
CA SER A 159 20.66 32.93 -4.59
C SER A 159 21.62 32.48 -5.68
N ASN A 160 21.28 31.37 -6.34
CA ASN A 160 22.00 30.84 -7.51
C ASN A 160 23.44 30.37 -7.21
N ILE A 161 23.59 29.24 -6.51
CA ILE A 161 24.85 28.50 -6.56
C ILE A 161 24.94 27.93 -7.99
N HIS A 162 25.78 28.54 -8.82
CA HIS A 162 26.06 28.04 -10.15
C HIS A 162 27.18 26.98 -10.05
N GLY A 163 26.85 25.72 -10.33
CA GLY A 163 27.78 24.59 -10.31
C GLY A 163 27.42 23.48 -9.32
N ASP A 164 28.33 22.53 -9.16
CA ASP A 164 28.14 21.37 -8.28
C ASP A 164 28.27 21.76 -6.81
N ILE A 165 27.30 21.31 -6.00
CA ILE A 165 27.44 21.33 -4.53
C ILE A 165 28.01 19.98 -4.10
N THR A 166 29.33 19.93 -3.91
CA THR A 166 30.00 18.76 -3.31
C THR A 166 30.09 18.94 -1.81
N MET A 167 29.45 18.04 -1.04
CA MET A 167 29.52 18.02 0.42
C MET A 167 30.21 16.74 0.90
N GLU A 168 31.35 16.88 1.58
CA GLU A 168 32.00 15.77 2.29
C GLU A 168 31.37 15.61 3.67
N GLY A 169 30.26 14.85 3.76
CA GLY A 169 29.58 14.58 5.02
C GLY A 169 28.07 14.34 4.87
N HIS A 170 27.33 14.60 5.95
CA HIS A 170 25.86 14.49 5.96
C HIS A 170 25.20 15.82 5.64
N VAL A 171 24.23 15.81 4.73
CA VAL A 171 23.33 16.95 4.50
C VAL A 171 22.16 16.82 5.49
N ASN A 172 22.14 17.66 6.52
CA ASN A 172 21.00 17.75 7.43
C ASN A 172 19.98 18.78 6.92
N ILE A 173 18.78 18.32 6.55
CA ILE A 173 17.71 19.17 6.04
C ILE A 173 16.61 19.25 7.08
N GLY A 174 16.51 20.40 7.75
CA GLY A 174 15.45 20.68 8.72
C GLY A 174 15.92 21.05 10.12
N GLY A 175 17.09 20.59 10.56
CA GLY A 175 17.53 20.84 11.93
C GLY A 175 16.45 20.41 12.94
N ASN A 176 15.94 21.37 13.74
CA ASN A 176 14.90 21.13 14.76
C ASN A 176 13.44 21.22 14.24
N GLN A 177 13.21 21.44 12.94
CA GLN A 177 11.87 21.54 12.35
C GLN A 177 11.78 20.82 11.01
N SER A 178 10.58 20.46 10.57
CA SER A 178 10.38 19.86 9.26
C SER A 178 10.71 20.86 8.15
N LYS A 179 11.71 20.56 7.33
CA LYS A 179 11.97 21.24 6.06
C LYS A 179 11.93 20.20 4.94
N ARG A 180 11.71 20.67 3.70
CA ARG A 180 11.59 19.81 2.52
C ARG A 180 12.79 20.04 1.61
N LEU A 181 13.50 18.97 1.27
CA LEU A 181 14.33 18.96 0.07
C LEU A 181 13.40 18.83 -1.13
N ARG A 182 13.31 19.87 -1.95
CA ARG A 182 12.65 19.78 -3.26
C ARG A 182 13.75 19.73 -4.30
N VAL A 183 13.91 18.56 -4.94
CA VAL A 183 14.72 18.44 -6.15
C VAL A 183 13.76 18.68 -7.31
N ARG A 184 13.99 19.72 -8.10
CA ARG A 184 13.11 20.07 -9.23
C ARG A 184 13.72 19.69 -10.58
N HIS A 185 15.04 19.46 -10.63
CA HIS A 185 15.78 19.12 -11.85
C HIS A 185 16.92 18.19 -11.43
N VAL A 186 16.89 16.92 -11.83
CA VAL A 186 18.08 16.07 -11.81
C VAL A 186 18.80 16.34 -13.14
N ASP A 187 20.13 16.43 -13.12
CA ASP A 187 20.92 16.98 -14.23
C ASP A 187 20.57 16.41 -15.63
N GLY A 188 20.50 17.30 -16.63
CA GLY A 188 20.38 16.93 -18.06
C GLY A 188 19.04 17.23 -18.75
N LYS A 189 18.08 17.88 -18.09
CA LYS A 189 16.73 18.11 -18.65
C LYS A 189 16.54 19.52 -19.23
N ASP A 190 15.98 19.57 -20.44
CA ASP A 190 15.52 20.80 -21.09
C ASP A 190 14.35 21.42 -20.30
N PHE A 191 14.30 22.75 -20.21
CA PHE A 191 13.42 23.47 -19.28
C PHE A 191 11.92 23.27 -19.55
N ASP A 192 11.57 22.75 -20.72
CA ASP A 192 10.20 22.51 -21.19
C ASP A 192 9.77 21.03 -21.18
N SER A 193 10.64 20.08 -20.81
CA SER A 193 10.22 18.66 -20.82
C SER A 193 9.29 18.32 -19.66
N THR A 194 8.27 17.50 -19.92
CA THR A 194 7.31 16.98 -18.92
C THR A 194 7.67 15.57 -18.43
N ASP A 195 8.78 14.98 -18.89
CA ASP A 195 9.15 13.60 -18.56
C ASP A 195 9.63 13.47 -17.10
N PHE A 196 9.51 12.27 -16.52
CA PHE A 196 9.97 12.03 -15.14
C PHE A 196 11.50 11.84 -15.09
N ASP A 197 12.16 12.56 -14.19
CA ASP A 197 13.58 12.33 -13.86
C ASP A 197 13.74 11.12 -12.93
N HIS A 198 14.86 10.40 -13.07
CA HIS A 198 15.23 9.34 -12.13
C HIS A 198 16.00 9.90 -10.93
N LEU A 199 15.50 9.66 -9.71
CA LEU A 199 16.25 9.90 -8.48
C LEU A 199 17.04 8.64 -8.11
N TYR A 200 18.36 8.68 -8.32
CA TYR A 200 19.26 7.60 -7.95
C TYR A 200 19.70 7.73 -6.48
N LEU A 201 19.19 6.87 -5.60
CA LEU A 201 19.64 6.76 -4.20
C LEU A 201 20.49 5.50 -4.02
N ASN A 202 21.73 5.65 -3.53
CA ASN A 202 22.68 4.54 -3.35
C ASN A 202 22.87 3.66 -4.61
N HIS A 203 22.85 4.28 -5.79
CA HIS A 203 22.99 3.56 -7.04
C HIS A 203 24.40 2.95 -7.17
N SER A 204 24.45 1.68 -7.58
CA SER A 204 25.68 0.92 -7.91
C SER A 204 26.71 0.74 -6.79
N ASN A 205 26.36 1.03 -5.54
CA ASN A 205 27.28 0.88 -4.40
C ASN A 205 26.90 -0.27 -3.43
N GLY A 206 25.80 -0.98 -3.71
CA GLY A 206 25.32 -2.11 -2.90
C GLY A 206 24.76 -1.75 -1.53
N LYS A 207 24.62 -0.45 -1.21
CA LYS A 207 24.07 0.01 0.06
C LYS A 207 22.56 0.12 -0.01
N ASN A 208 21.90 -0.23 1.10
CA ASN A 208 20.45 -0.13 1.22
C ASN A 208 20.00 1.33 1.29
N VAL A 209 18.83 1.63 0.73
CA VAL A 209 18.08 2.86 1.04
C VAL A 209 17.16 2.55 2.21
N ILE A 210 17.33 3.24 3.34
CA ILE A 210 16.52 3.06 4.55
C ILE A 210 15.56 4.25 4.67
N LEU A 211 14.27 3.97 4.81
CA LEU A 211 13.25 4.97 5.11
C LEU A 211 12.91 4.91 6.60
N GLY A 212 13.34 5.92 7.36
CA GLY A 212 13.25 5.94 8.83
C GLY A 212 14.58 5.61 9.51
N SER A 213 14.54 5.18 10.77
CA SER A 213 15.71 4.66 11.47
C SER A 213 15.61 3.13 11.64
N PRO A 214 16.73 2.43 11.87
CA PRO A 214 16.71 0.99 12.15
C PRO A 214 15.79 0.60 13.32
N SER A 215 15.54 1.53 14.25
CA SER A 215 14.67 1.34 15.42
C SER A 215 13.27 1.95 15.26
N LYS A 216 13.01 2.73 14.20
CA LYS A 216 11.74 3.41 13.94
C LYS A 216 11.45 3.41 12.44
N PRO A 217 10.64 2.47 11.94
CA PRO A 217 10.25 2.46 10.53
C PRO A 217 9.45 3.72 10.19
N SER A 218 9.58 4.19 8.94
CA SER A 218 8.79 5.30 8.40
C SER A 218 8.00 4.84 7.17
N SER A 219 6.83 5.44 6.94
CA SER A 219 5.99 5.10 5.79
C SER A 219 6.54 5.71 4.49
N LEU A 220 6.49 4.95 3.40
CA LEU A 220 6.63 5.45 2.03
C LEU A 220 5.24 5.70 1.45
N TYR A 221 4.91 6.95 1.13
CA TYR A 221 3.72 7.29 0.36
C TYR A 221 4.11 7.57 -1.08
N SER A 222 3.57 6.79 -2.02
CA SER A 222 3.72 7.02 -3.46
C SER A 222 2.34 7.25 -4.09
N TYR A 223 2.21 8.34 -4.84
CA TYR A 223 1.05 8.59 -5.69
C TYR A 223 1.41 8.15 -7.10
N GLY A 224 1.26 6.86 -7.41
CA GLY A 224 1.60 6.28 -8.71
C GLY A 224 2.04 4.83 -8.63
N ILE A 225 2.70 4.37 -9.70
CA ILE A 225 3.21 3.00 -9.83
C ILE A 225 4.55 2.88 -9.09
N VAL A 226 4.72 1.80 -8.32
CA VAL A 226 6.00 1.39 -7.75
C VAL A 226 6.46 0.14 -8.47
N THR A 227 7.47 0.26 -9.33
CA THR A 227 8.05 -0.88 -10.07
C THR A 227 9.30 -1.38 -9.35
N GLY A 228 9.35 -2.68 -9.05
CA GLY A 228 10.51 -3.32 -8.45
C GLY A 228 10.98 -4.52 -9.28
N HIS A 229 12.25 -4.53 -9.67
CA HIS A 229 12.90 -5.70 -10.28
C HIS A 229 13.50 -6.58 -9.19
N GLY A 230 12.69 -7.46 -8.59
CA GLY A 230 13.17 -8.35 -7.53
C GLY A 230 12.07 -8.85 -6.59
N ARG A 231 12.41 -8.99 -5.31
CA ARG A 231 11.48 -9.47 -4.27
C ARG A 231 10.92 -8.29 -3.48
N ALA A 232 9.61 -8.29 -3.26
CA ALA A 232 8.94 -7.46 -2.27
C ALA A 232 8.65 -8.30 -1.03
N ASN A 233 9.31 -8.01 0.09
CA ASN A 233 9.09 -8.71 1.36
C ASN A 233 8.09 -7.94 2.22
N VAL A 234 7.05 -8.62 2.69
CA VAL A 234 6.10 -8.07 3.69
C VAL A 234 6.32 -8.80 5.00
N MET A 235 6.95 -8.12 5.97
CA MET A 235 7.32 -8.70 7.27
C MET A 235 6.43 -8.16 8.39
N ALA A 236 6.17 -8.99 9.39
CA ALA A 236 5.48 -8.64 10.62
C ALA A 236 6.49 -8.46 11.76
N ASP A 237 6.09 -7.69 12.77
CA ASP A 237 6.84 -7.51 14.01
C ASP A 237 6.80 -8.80 14.86
N ASN A 238 7.94 -9.15 15.46
CA ASN A 238 8.12 -10.30 16.34
C ASN A 238 7.78 -10.01 17.82
N GLY A 239 7.35 -8.81 18.17
CA GLY A 239 7.32 -8.36 19.58
C GLY A 239 6.13 -8.77 20.45
N THR A 240 4.91 -8.95 19.92
CA THR A 240 3.68 -8.98 20.77
C THR A 240 2.57 -9.94 20.34
N GLY A 241 2.87 -10.93 19.49
CA GLY A 241 1.98 -12.08 19.29
C GLY A 241 0.72 -11.87 18.44
N TYR A 242 0.42 -10.66 17.96
CA TYR A 242 -0.76 -10.44 17.09
C TYR A 242 -0.56 -9.41 15.97
N VAL A 243 0.47 -9.57 15.13
CA VAL A 243 0.46 -8.91 13.81
C VAL A 243 0.88 -9.90 12.74
N ALA A 244 -0.04 -10.29 11.86
CA ALA A 244 0.30 -10.98 10.62
C ALA A 244 0.81 -9.95 9.61
N SER A 245 1.80 -10.30 8.79
CA SER A 245 2.14 -9.54 7.58
C SER A 245 0.89 -9.43 6.71
N ARG A 246 0.56 -8.22 6.22
CA ARG A 246 -0.65 -8.00 5.40
C ARG A 246 -0.32 -7.21 4.15
N ILE A 247 -0.97 -7.59 3.04
CA ILE A 247 -1.08 -6.79 1.83
C ILE A 247 -2.52 -6.28 1.78
N TYR A 248 -2.73 -4.97 1.88
CA TYR A 248 -4.04 -4.36 1.69
C TYR A 248 -4.17 -3.87 0.25
N LEU A 249 -5.12 -4.44 -0.49
CA LEU A 249 -5.42 -4.06 -1.86
C LEU A 249 -6.74 -3.28 -1.87
N ASN A 250 -6.65 -1.95 -1.84
CA ASN A 250 -7.81 -1.07 -1.91
C ASN A 250 -7.97 -0.53 -3.33
N SER A 251 -9.13 -0.72 -3.95
CA SER A 251 -9.48 -0.07 -5.22
C SER A 251 -10.13 1.29 -4.94
N HIS A 252 -9.85 2.28 -5.79
CA HIS A 252 -10.17 3.69 -5.54
C HIS A 252 -11.68 3.99 -5.58
N ASN A 253 -12.48 3.22 -6.32
CA ASN A 253 -13.94 3.33 -6.37
C ASN A 253 -14.57 1.94 -6.58
N ASP A 254 -15.52 1.56 -5.71
CA ASP A 254 -16.37 0.36 -5.77
C ASP A 254 -15.69 -1.01 -5.60
N TYR A 255 -14.46 -1.06 -5.08
CA TYR A 255 -13.73 -2.32 -4.81
C TYR A 255 -13.61 -3.27 -6.04
N ARG A 256 -13.75 -2.76 -7.26
CA ARG A 256 -13.75 -3.56 -8.49
C ARG A 256 -12.35 -4.11 -8.76
N GLY A 257 -12.23 -5.41 -9.00
CA GLY A 257 -11.00 -6.03 -9.49
C GLY A 257 -9.81 -5.97 -8.51
N ALA A 258 -10.06 -5.72 -7.22
CA ALA A 258 -8.99 -5.70 -6.23
C ALA A 258 -8.40 -7.11 -6.06
N GLY A 259 -7.14 -7.29 -6.43
CA GLY A 259 -6.50 -8.59 -6.41
C GLY A 259 -5.07 -8.57 -6.92
N VAL A 260 -4.50 -9.77 -7.04
CA VAL A 260 -3.14 -10.00 -7.53
C VAL A 260 -3.22 -10.58 -8.93
N PHE A 261 -2.58 -9.90 -9.88
CA PHE A 261 -2.38 -10.41 -11.24
C PHE A 261 -1.02 -11.08 -11.35
N SER A 262 -0.98 -12.20 -12.06
CA SER A 262 0.25 -12.87 -12.47
C SER A 262 0.24 -13.02 -13.98
N LYS A 263 1.15 -12.32 -14.65
CA LYS A 263 1.35 -12.41 -16.10
C LYS A 263 2.24 -13.62 -16.42
N GLY A 264 1.66 -14.64 -17.05
CA GLY A 264 2.37 -15.83 -17.48
C GLY A 264 2.78 -15.79 -18.96
N GLN A 265 3.63 -16.75 -19.34
CA GLN A 265 4.03 -16.96 -20.74
C GLN A 265 2.90 -17.45 -21.65
N THR A 266 1.82 -17.98 -21.06
CA THR A 266 0.66 -18.51 -21.81
C THR A 266 -0.64 -17.96 -21.28
N ASN A 267 -0.78 -17.88 -19.95
CA ASN A 267 -2.00 -17.41 -19.30
C ASN A 267 -1.69 -16.31 -18.28
N ASN A 268 -2.58 -15.33 -18.21
CA ASN A 268 -2.72 -14.41 -17.12
C ASN A 268 -3.59 -15.03 -16.04
N TRP A 269 -3.18 -14.89 -14.79
CA TRP A 269 -3.93 -15.34 -13.63
C TRP A 269 -4.34 -14.15 -12.79
N PHE A 270 -5.53 -14.25 -12.21
CA PHE A 270 -6.05 -13.29 -11.25
C PHE A 270 -6.53 -14.02 -10.00
N VAL A 271 -6.21 -13.46 -8.84
CA VAL A 271 -6.76 -13.90 -7.55
C VAL A 271 -7.26 -12.68 -6.78
N GLY A 272 -8.55 -12.64 -6.48
CA GLY A 272 -9.16 -11.52 -5.77
C GLY A 272 -10.64 -11.35 -6.04
N ASN A 273 -11.14 -10.13 -5.89
CA ASN A 273 -12.53 -9.80 -6.13
C ASN A 273 -12.80 -9.59 -7.63
N PRO A 274 -13.87 -10.18 -8.21
CA PRO A 274 -14.19 -10.00 -9.62
C PRO A 274 -14.44 -8.53 -9.96
N TYR A 275 -14.07 -8.12 -11.17
CA TYR A 275 -14.25 -6.76 -11.66
C TYR A 275 -15.72 -6.33 -11.75
N THR A 276 -16.59 -7.21 -12.25
CA THR A 276 -17.99 -6.90 -12.59
C THR A 276 -18.99 -7.05 -11.45
N ASP A 277 -18.60 -7.68 -10.34
CA ASP A 277 -19.53 -8.09 -9.26
C ASP A 277 -19.34 -7.27 -7.97
N HIS A 278 -18.59 -6.16 -8.03
CA HIS A 278 -18.42 -5.17 -6.96
C HIS A 278 -18.13 -5.78 -5.58
N ALA A 279 -17.14 -6.67 -5.50
CA ALA A 279 -16.68 -7.31 -4.27
C ALA A 279 -17.63 -8.33 -3.60
N ASN A 280 -18.67 -8.82 -4.27
CA ASN A 280 -19.57 -9.85 -3.73
C ASN A 280 -19.03 -11.29 -3.80
N GLY A 281 -17.74 -11.47 -4.04
CA GLY A 281 -17.13 -12.79 -4.11
C GLY A 281 -15.63 -12.75 -4.23
N PHE A 282 -15.03 -13.94 -4.15
CA PHE A 282 -13.60 -14.17 -4.33
C PHE A 282 -13.42 -15.17 -5.47
N MET A 283 -12.45 -14.94 -6.35
CA MET A 283 -12.23 -15.81 -7.49
C MET A 283 -10.76 -16.07 -7.78
N ILE A 284 -10.52 -17.20 -8.45
CA ILE A 284 -9.31 -17.45 -9.23
C ILE A 284 -9.73 -17.50 -10.69
N GLY A 285 -9.24 -16.55 -11.49
CA GLY A 285 -9.53 -16.43 -12.91
C GLY A 285 -8.32 -16.67 -13.79
N VAL A 286 -8.57 -17.19 -14.99
CA VAL A 286 -7.51 -17.49 -15.97
C VAL A 286 -7.94 -17.01 -17.35
N ALA A 287 -7.08 -16.25 -18.00
CA ALA A 287 -7.25 -15.79 -19.38
C ALA A 287 -5.96 -16.01 -20.18
N PRO A 288 -6.03 -16.22 -21.51
CA PRO A 288 -4.84 -16.23 -22.36
C PRO A 288 -4.03 -14.94 -22.22
N ASN A 289 -2.70 -15.04 -22.29
CA ASN A 289 -1.82 -13.87 -22.14
C ASN A 289 -1.83 -12.91 -23.34
N THR A 290 -2.52 -13.27 -24.42
CA THR A 290 -2.82 -12.40 -25.56
C THR A 290 -3.95 -11.42 -25.28
N GLU A 291 -4.76 -11.67 -24.25
CA GLU A 291 -5.79 -10.73 -23.77
C GLU A 291 -5.19 -9.73 -22.75
N HIS A 292 -5.87 -8.60 -22.55
CA HIS A 292 -5.53 -7.65 -21.48
C HIS A 292 -5.58 -8.34 -20.12
N GLU A 293 -4.66 -8.04 -19.20
CA GLU A 293 -4.54 -8.78 -17.94
C GLU A 293 -5.80 -8.71 -17.08
N ASP A 294 -6.47 -7.56 -17.07
CA ASP A 294 -7.76 -7.34 -16.38
C ASP A 294 -8.87 -8.29 -16.82
N ILE A 295 -8.78 -8.88 -18.02
CA ILE A 295 -9.76 -9.86 -18.50
C ILE A 295 -9.80 -11.07 -17.57
N ALA A 296 -8.66 -11.47 -16.98
CA ALA A 296 -8.60 -12.56 -16.01
C ALA A 296 -9.43 -12.27 -14.73
N ALA A 297 -9.71 -11.01 -14.42
CA ALA A 297 -10.53 -10.60 -13.27
C ALA A 297 -12.04 -10.58 -13.55
N THR A 298 -12.47 -10.92 -14.77
CA THR A 298 -13.90 -11.00 -15.11
C THR A 298 -14.50 -12.32 -14.64
N LYS A 299 -15.75 -12.29 -14.13
CA LYS A 299 -16.45 -13.48 -13.61
C LYS A 299 -16.54 -14.62 -14.64
N ALA A 300 -16.66 -14.28 -15.93
CA ALA A 300 -16.67 -15.25 -17.04
C ALA A 300 -15.36 -16.07 -17.18
N LYS A 301 -14.25 -15.58 -16.64
CA LYS A 301 -12.94 -16.27 -16.67
C LYS A 301 -12.65 -17.02 -15.35
N ALA A 302 -13.57 -16.98 -14.38
CA ALA A 302 -13.40 -17.68 -13.12
C ALA A 302 -13.36 -19.20 -13.32
N LYS A 303 -12.39 -19.86 -12.66
CA LYS A 303 -12.29 -21.32 -12.56
C LYS A 303 -12.65 -21.82 -11.17
N PHE A 304 -12.42 -20.98 -10.18
CA PHE A 304 -12.83 -21.15 -8.80
C PHE A 304 -13.51 -19.86 -8.34
N PHE A 305 -14.65 -19.98 -7.67
CA PHE A 305 -15.45 -18.85 -7.20
C PHE A 305 -16.01 -19.13 -5.82
N ILE A 306 -16.02 -18.12 -4.96
CA ILE A 306 -16.73 -18.10 -3.69
C ILE A 306 -17.72 -16.95 -3.76
N ASN A 307 -19.01 -17.24 -3.60
CA ASN A 307 -20.06 -16.21 -3.57
C ASN A 307 -20.09 -15.48 -2.21
N SER A 308 -20.95 -14.47 -2.09
CA SER A 308 -21.12 -13.70 -0.84
C SER A 308 -21.66 -14.52 0.34
N SER A 309 -22.31 -15.66 0.07
CA SER A 309 -22.79 -16.62 1.06
C SER A 309 -21.74 -17.65 1.50
N GLY A 310 -20.53 -17.59 0.93
CA GLY A 310 -19.42 -18.50 1.23
C GLY A 310 -19.49 -19.84 0.50
N ASP A 311 -20.39 -20.01 -0.48
CA ASP A 311 -20.52 -21.23 -1.27
C ASP A 311 -19.46 -21.27 -2.39
N VAL A 312 -18.90 -22.45 -2.61
CA VAL A 312 -17.79 -22.68 -3.52
C VAL A 312 -18.28 -23.22 -4.86
N GLY A 313 -17.95 -22.53 -5.94
CA GLY A 313 -18.13 -22.98 -7.31
C GLY A 313 -16.81 -23.38 -7.96
N ILE A 314 -16.75 -24.57 -8.57
CA ILE A 314 -15.66 -25.01 -9.45
C ILE A 314 -16.25 -25.17 -10.85
N GLY A 315 -15.74 -24.40 -11.81
CA GLY A 315 -16.32 -24.34 -13.16
C GLY A 315 -17.61 -23.53 -13.28
N THR A 316 -18.24 -23.16 -12.15
CA THR A 316 -19.44 -22.32 -12.09
C THR A 316 -19.25 -21.12 -11.17
N THR A 317 -20.03 -20.07 -11.38
CA THR A 317 -20.04 -18.85 -10.54
C THR A 317 -21.38 -18.59 -9.86
N THR A 318 -22.30 -19.54 -9.99
CA THR A 318 -23.63 -19.54 -9.36
C THR A 318 -23.82 -20.88 -8.63
N PRO A 319 -23.03 -21.15 -7.58
CA PRO A 319 -23.17 -22.40 -6.83
C PRO A 319 -24.55 -22.50 -6.19
N GLY A 320 -25.27 -23.60 -6.46
CA GLY A 320 -26.60 -23.88 -5.87
C GLY A 320 -26.54 -24.59 -4.51
N ALA A 321 -25.34 -24.96 -4.06
CA ALA A 321 -25.07 -25.62 -2.78
C ALA A 321 -23.69 -25.17 -2.25
N LYS A 322 -23.34 -25.58 -1.02
CA LYS A 322 -22.06 -25.21 -0.38
C LYS A 322 -20.84 -25.52 -1.24
N LEU A 323 -20.91 -26.59 -2.03
CA LEU A 323 -19.96 -26.91 -3.10
C LEU A 323 -20.75 -27.29 -4.36
N ALA A 324 -20.53 -26.58 -5.45
CA ALA A 324 -21.06 -26.91 -6.77
C ALA A 324 -19.91 -27.08 -7.76
N VAL A 325 -19.91 -28.20 -8.49
CA VAL A 325 -18.89 -28.52 -9.49
C VAL A 325 -19.58 -28.70 -10.84
N ASP A 326 -19.32 -27.80 -11.78
CA ASP A 326 -19.75 -27.96 -13.17
C ASP A 326 -18.74 -28.85 -13.91
N GLY A 327 -18.94 -30.16 -13.80
CA GLY A 327 -18.08 -31.18 -14.40
C GLY A 327 -17.96 -32.44 -13.57
N ARG A 328 -16.91 -33.22 -13.84
CA ARG A 328 -16.68 -34.50 -13.15
C ARG A 328 -15.77 -34.32 -11.94
N VAL A 329 -16.12 -34.98 -10.84
CA VAL A 329 -15.26 -35.16 -9.68
C VAL A 329 -14.61 -36.54 -9.78
N LEU A 330 -13.28 -36.59 -9.87
CA LEU A 330 -12.51 -37.83 -9.79
C LEU A 330 -12.04 -38.01 -8.34
N ALA A 331 -12.53 -39.04 -7.67
CA ALA A 331 -12.17 -39.37 -6.30
C ALA A 331 -11.72 -40.84 -6.21
N LYS A 332 -10.78 -41.13 -5.30
CA LYS A 332 -10.44 -42.53 -4.96
C LYS A 332 -11.52 -43.17 -4.09
N GLU A 333 -12.15 -42.38 -3.23
CA GLU A 333 -13.17 -42.82 -2.29
C GLU A 333 -14.08 -41.63 -1.96
N VAL A 334 -15.38 -41.90 -1.76
CA VAL A 334 -16.36 -40.95 -1.26
C VAL A 334 -17.11 -41.63 -0.11
N LYS A 335 -17.02 -41.06 1.09
CA LYS A 335 -17.79 -41.49 2.25
C LYS A 335 -18.96 -40.52 2.43
N VAL A 336 -20.18 -41.01 2.21
CA VAL A 336 -21.41 -40.25 2.47
C VAL A 336 -21.89 -40.59 3.88
N SER A 337 -22.11 -39.58 4.71
CA SER A 337 -22.65 -39.76 6.05
C SER A 337 -24.17 -39.81 5.98
N ILE A 338 -24.73 -41.01 5.97
CA ILE A 338 -26.18 -41.25 6.02
C ILE A 338 -26.61 -41.64 7.43
N THR A 339 -27.83 -41.26 7.80
CA THR A 339 -28.51 -41.72 9.02
C THR A 339 -29.59 -42.75 8.67
N ASP A 340 -29.96 -43.59 9.64
CA ASP A 340 -31.03 -44.60 9.53
C ASP A 340 -30.77 -45.63 8.41
N PHE A 341 -29.75 -46.46 8.59
CA PHE A 341 -29.40 -47.56 7.68
C PHE A 341 -30.50 -48.64 7.69
N PRO A 342 -30.80 -49.29 6.55
CA PRO A 342 -32.06 -50.03 6.36
C PRO A 342 -32.23 -51.38 7.07
N ASP A 343 -31.32 -51.78 7.96
CA ASP A 343 -31.39 -53.03 8.74
C ASP A 343 -32.76 -53.26 9.44
N TYR A 344 -33.55 -52.20 9.64
CA TYR A 344 -34.92 -52.26 10.14
C TYR A 344 -35.86 -53.15 9.32
N VAL A 345 -35.55 -53.46 8.06
CA VAL A 345 -36.37 -54.37 7.21
C VAL A 345 -36.46 -55.77 7.82
N PHE A 346 -35.49 -56.16 8.65
CA PHE A 346 -35.48 -57.46 9.34
C PHE A 346 -36.15 -57.45 10.72
N GLU A 347 -36.61 -56.30 11.20
CA GLU A 347 -37.30 -56.20 12.49
C GLU A 347 -38.71 -56.80 12.42
N ASN A 348 -39.20 -57.29 13.55
CA ASN A 348 -40.46 -58.05 13.59
C ASN A 348 -41.71 -57.20 13.28
N ASP A 349 -41.62 -55.89 13.46
CA ASP A 349 -42.67 -54.91 13.21
C ASP A 349 -42.59 -54.28 11.81
N TYR A 350 -41.62 -54.70 10.98
CA TYR A 350 -41.53 -54.22 9.61
C TYR A 350 -42.66 -54.79 8.74
N GLU A 351 -43.49 -53.89 8.20
CA GLU A 351 -44.60 -54.23 7.32
C GLU A 351 -44.13 -54.47 5.87
N LEU A 352 -43.63 -55.69 5.60
CA LEU A 352 -43.29 -56.10 4.25
C LEU A 352 -44.56 -56.17 3.36
N LEU A 353 -44.61 -55.34 2.31
CA LEU A 353 -45.69 -55.38 1.31
C LEU A 353 -45.82 -56.78 0.70
N SER A 354 -47.01 -57.16 0.23
CA SER A 354 -47.12 -58.36 -0.60
C SER A 354 -46.65 -58.08 -2.03
N LEU A 355 -46.15 -59.09 -2.74
CA LEU A 355 -45.77 -58.96 -4.16
C LEU A 355 -46.93 -58.45 -5.04
N GLN A 356 -48.19 -58.74 -4.68
CA GLN A 356 -49.37 -58.23 -5.37
C GLN A 356 -49.63 -56.73 -5.09
N GLN A 357 -49.25 -56.23 -3.91
CA GLN A 357 -49.28 -54.80 -3.62
C GLN A 357 -48.15 -54.08 -4.35
N VAL A 358 -46.95 -54.66 -4.37
CA VAL A 358 -45.81 -54.12 -5.11
C VAL A 358 -46.11 -54.07 -6.62
N GLU A 359 -46.67 -55.14 -7.19
CA GLU A 359 -47.10 -55.18 -8.60
C GLU A 359 -48.10 -54.06 -8.91
N ARG A 360 -49.14 -53.91 -8.09
CA ARG A 360 -50.12 -52.82 -8.25
C ARG A 360 -49.46 -51.44 -8.16
N TYR A 361 -48.53 -51.24 -7.23
CA TYR A 361 -47.81 -49.98 -7.10
C TYR A 361 -47.00 -49.67 -8.37
N ILE A 362 -46.28 -50.66 -8.91
CA ILE A 362 -45.52 -50.50 -10.15
C ILE A 362 -46.46 -50.19 -11.33
N GLN A 363 -47.61 -50.86 -11.43
CA GLN A 363 -48.59 -50.59 -12.49
C GLN A 363 -49.17 -49.18 -12.40
N GLU A 364 -49.37 -48.66 -11.18
CA GLU A 364 -49.95 -47.34 -10.95
C GLU A 364 -48.91 -46.20 -11.08
N LYS A 365 -47.70 -46.39 -10.54
CA LYS A 365 -46.67 -45.34 -10.41
C LYS A 365 -45.53 -45.46 -11.42
N GLY A 366 -45.30 -46.66 -11.97
CA GLY A 366 -44.23 -46.91 -12.95
C GLY A 366 -42.82 -47.08 -12.36
N HIS A 367 -42.69 -47.15 -11.03
CA HIS A 367 -41.42 -47.36 -10.32
C HIS A 367 -41.66 -48.13 -9.00
N LEU A 368 -40.57 -48.51 -8.32
CA LEU A 368 -40.64 -49.20 -7.03
C LEU A 368 -41.02 -48.23 -5.89
N PRO A 369 -41.68 -48.71 -4.82
CA PRO A 369 -41.87 -47.92 -3.60
C PRO A 369 -40.54 -47.38 -3.06
N ASN A 370 -40.54 -46.14 -2.56
CA ASN A 370 -39.39 -45.41 -2.01
C ASN A 370 -38.24 -45.13 -3.00
N ILE A 371 -38.36 -45.54 -4.27
CA ILE A 371 -37.42 -45.18 -5.32
C ILE A 371 -38.02 -44.01 -6.11
N PRO A 372 -37.30 -42.89 -6.31
CA PRO A 372 -37.82 -41.76 -7.06
C PRO A 372 -38.11 -42.15 -8.52
N SER A 373 -39.16 -41.57 -9.08
CA SER A 373 -39.49 -41.70 -10.49
C SER A 373 -38.46 -40.95 -11.35
N ALA A 374 -38.33 -41.33 -12.63
CA ALA A 374 -37.48 -40.60 -13.57
C ALA A 374 -37.86 -39.11 -13.68
N LYS A 375 -39.15 -38.80 -13.55
CA LYS A 375 -39.67 -37.43 -13.57
C LYS A 375 -39.21 -36.63 -12.35
N GLU A 376 -39.27 -37.23 -11.15
CA GLU A 376 -38.79 -36.58 -9.92
C GLU A 376 -37.28 -36.35 -9.95
N VAL A 377 -36.50 -37.27 -10.54
CA VAL A 377 -35.05 -37.09 -10.70
C VAL A 377 -34.73 -35.92 -11.64
N GLU A 378 -35.48 -35.79 -12.73
CA GLU A 378 -35.33 -34.66 -13.65
C GLU A 378 -35.75 -33.33 -13.01
N GLU A 379 -36.88 -33.31 -12.29
CA GLU A 379 -37.39 -32.12 -11.58
C GLU A 379 -36.47 -31.66 -10.45
N ASN A 380 -35.79 -32.58 -9.77
CA ASN A 380 -34.85 -32.26 -8.69
C ASN A 380 -33.40 -32.10 -9.16
N GLU A 381 -33.16 -32.11 -10.48
CA GLU A 381 -31.84 -31.98 -11.10
C GLU A 381 -30.80 -33.03 -10.64
N GLY A 382 -31.26 -34.22 -10.21
CA GLY A 382 -30.37 -35.30 -9.78
C GLY A 382 -30.93 -36.19 -8.69
N ILE A 383 -30.02 -36.96 -8.06
CA ILE A 383 -30.31 -37.84 -6.93
C ILE A 383 -29.34 -37.55 -5.79
N ASP A 384 -29.83 -37.65 -4.55
CA ASP A 384 -28.93 -37.75 -3.40
C ASP A 384 -28.29 -39.15 -3.41
N LEU A 385 -26.95 -39.18 -3.53
CA LEU A 385 -26.20 -40.43 -3.60
C LEU A 385 -26.40 -41.29 -2.34
N GLY A 386 -26.47 -40.66 -1.17
CA GLY A 386 -26.66 -41.36 0.10
C GLY A 386 -28.04 -41.99 0.20
N ASP A 387 -29.09 -41.21 -0.06
CA ASP A 387 -30.47 -41.70 0.01
C ASP A 387 -30.75 -42.77 -1.04
N MET A 388 -30.21 -42.62 -2.25
CA MET A 388 -30.38 -43.64 -3.29
C MET A 388 -29.71 -44.96 -2.88
N GLN A 389 -28.48 -44.92 -2.33
CA GLN A 389 -27.80 -46.14 -1.85
C GLN A 389 -28.57 -46.79 -0.70
N LYS A 390 -29.13 -46.00 0.21
CA LYS A 390 -29.99 -46.48 1.29
C LYS A 390 -31.26 -47.16 0.75
N ASN A 391 -31.99 -46.51 -0.15
CA ASN A 391 -33.24 -47.06 -0.68
C ASN A 391 -32.99 -48.31 -1.53
N LEU A 392 -31.87 -48.37 -2.26
CA LEU A 392 -31.46 -49.59 -2.97
C LEU A 392 -31.19 -50.75 -2.01
N LEU A 393 -30.50 -50.50 -0.90
CA LEU A 393 -30.24 -51.52 0.10
C LEU A 393 -31.53 -52.02 0.76
N GLU A 394 -32.46 -51.13 1.11
CA GLU A 394 -33.80 -51.50 1.60
C GLU A 394 -34.50 -52.46 0.63
N LYS A 395 -34.50 -52.16 -0.69
CA LYS A 395 -35.11 -53.06 -1.68
C LYS A 395 -34.37 -54.40 -1.81
N ILE A 396 -33.05 -54.44 -1.62
CA ILE A 396 -32.28 -55.69 -1.60
C ILE A 396 -32.67 -56.56 -0.40
N GLU A 397 -32.89 -55.95 0.76
CA GLU A 397 -33.31 -56.67 1.97
C GLU A 397 -34.75 -57.19 1.85
N GLU A 398 -35.69 -56.39 1.33
CA GLU A 398 -37.04 -56.84 1.00
C GLU A 398 -37.03 -58.01 0.00
N LEU A 399 -36.24 -57.90 -1.08
CA LEU A 399 -36.07 -58.96 -2.07
C LEU A 399 -35.55 -60.25 -1.44
N THR A 400 -34.65 -60.12 -0.46
CA THR A 400 -34.13 -61.25 0.31
C THR A 400 -35.24 -61.92 1.12
N LEU A 401 -36.12 -61.15 1.77
CA LEU A 401 -37.28 -61.69 2.48
C LEU A 401 -38.26 -62.40 1.54
N TYR A 402 -38.59 -61.83 0.39
CA TYR A 402 -39.45 -62.50 -0.60
C TYR A 402 -38.83 -63.81 -1.10
N THR A 403 -37.52 -63.83 -1.32
CA THR A 403 -36.81 -65.03 -1.76
C THR A 403 -36.85 -66.13 -0.70
N ILE A 404 -36.64 -65.79 0.58
CA ILE A 404 -36.78 -66.72 1.70
C ILE A 404 -38.22 -67.27 1.77
N GLN A 405 -39.23 -66.41 1.60
CA GLN A 405 -40.63 -66.85 1.59
C GLN A 405 -40.92 -67.77 0.40
N GLN A 406 -40.37 -67.49 -0.77
CA GLN A 406 -40.54 -68.31 -1.97
C GLN A 406 -39.88 -69.69 -1.80
N GLU A 407 -38.67 -69.76 -1.25
CA GLU A 407 -37.98 -71.03 -0.96
C GLU A 407 -38.76 -71.88 0.05
N LYS A 408 -39.33 -71.26 1.09
CA LYS A 408 -40.22 -71.94 2.04
C LYS A 408 -41.46 -72.52 1.33
N LYS A 409 -42.06 -71.78 0.39
CA LYS A 409 -43.20 -72.26 -0.42
C LYS A 409 -42.81 -73.42 -1.34
N LEU A 410 -41.67 -73.31 -2.04
CA LEU A 410 -41.14 -74.36 -2.93
C LEU A 410 -40.82 -75.65 -2.16
N SER A 411 -40.20 -75.54 -0.99
CA SER A 411 -39.90 -76.69 -0.12
C SER A 411 -41.18 -77.41 0.32
N LYS A 412 -42.21 -76.65 0.75
CA LYS A 412 -43.54 -77.21 1.08
C LYS A 412 -44.20 -77.88 -0.13
N GLN A 413 -44.17 -77.25 -1.30
CA GLN A 413 -44.70 -77.85 -2.53
C GLN A 413 -43.96 -79.14 -2.90
N ASN A 414 -42.64 -79.15 -2.79
CA ASN A 414 -41.82 -80.34 -3.06
C ASN A 414 -42.12 -81.48 -2.08
N GLN A 415 -42.34 -81.19 -0.81
CA GLN A 415 -42.80 -82.17 0.18
C GLN A 415 -44.19 -82.72 -0.20
N LEU A 416 -45.14 -81.85 -0.53
CA LEU A 416 -46.48 -82.26 -0.95
C LEU A 416 -46.43 -83.14 -2.22
N ILE A 417 -45.60 -82.77 -3.20
CA ILE A 417 -45.38 -83.56 -4.42
C ILE A 417 -44.79 -84.93 -4.09
N LYS A 418 -43.84 -85.03 -3.14
CA LYS A 418 -43.30 -86.32 -2.69
C LYS A 418 -44.39 -87.19 -2.05
N THR A 419 -45.23 -86.62 -1.19
CA THR A 419 -46.36 -87.31 -0.55
C THR A 419 -47.38 -87.79 -1.58
N ASN A 420 -47.87 -86.89 -2.45
CA ASN A 420 -48.82 -87.22 -3.51
C ASN A 420 -48.27 -88.30 -4.46
N LYS A 421 -46.97 -88.28 -4.78
CA LYS A 421 -46.32 -89.34 -5.59
C LYS A 421 -46.32 -90.69 -4.87
N LYS A 422 -46.15 -90.72 -3.54
CA LYS A 422 -46.19 -91.95 -2.73
C LYS A 422 -47.61 -92.51 -2.70
N GLU A 423 -48.60 -91.70 -2.37
CA GLU A 423 -50.02 -92.08 -2.36
C GLU A 423 -50.47 -92.61 -3.73
N ARG A 424 -50.08 -91.93 -4.82
CA ARG A 424 -50.39 -92.39 -6.19
C ARG A 424 -49.77 -93.76 -6.50
N LYS A 425 -48.56 -94.05 -6.02
CA LYS A 425 -47.93 -95.38 -6.20
C LYS A 425 -48.68 -96.46 -5.42
N GLU A 426 -49.13 -96.16 -4.20
CA GLU A 426 -49.94 -97.09 -3.40
C GLU A 426 -51.31 -97.34 -4.05
N LEU A 427 -51.96 -96.30 -4.58
CA LEU A 427 -53.22 -96.42 -5.32
C LEU A 427 -53.07 -97.31 -6.56
N ILE A 428 -52.00 -97.11 -7.35
CA ILE A 428 -51.70 -97.94 -8.53
C ILE A 428 -51.49 -99.41 -8.12
N ARG A 429 -50.79 -99.68 -7.01
CA ARG A 429 -50.64 -101.04 -6.48
C ARG A 429 -51.98 -101.66 -6.11
N LEU A 430 -52.85 -100.93 -5.41
CA LEU A 430 -54.16 -101.42 -5.02
C LEU A 430 -55.04 -101.72 -6.23
N ILE A 431 -55.02 -100.86 -7.26
CA ILE A 431 -55.72 -101.09 -8.53
C ILE A 431 -55.20 -102.36 -9.21
N HIS A 432 -53.88 -102.57 -9.23
CA HIS A 432 -53.29 -103.77 -9.83
C HIS A 432 -53.70 -105.05 -9.09
N ASP A 433 -53.71 -105.02 -7.75
CA ASP A 433 -54.16 -106.13 -6.92
C ASP A 433 -55.65 -106.45 -7.12
N LEU A 434 -56.50 -105.41 -7.16
CA LEU A 434 -57.92 -105.53 -7.49
C LEU A 434 -58.14 -106.13 -8.87
N ASN A 435 -57.41 -105.67 -9.90
CA ASN A 435 -57.51 -106.22 -11.25
C ASN A 435 -57.10 -107.71 -11.29
N ASN A 436 -56.08 -108.10 -10.54
CA ASN A 436 -55.67 -109.51 -10.45
C ASN A 436 -56.74 -110.36 -9.76
N ARG A 437 -57.39 -109.84 -8.70
CA ARG A 437 -58.53 -110.49 -8.03
C ARG A 437 -59.75 -110.63 -8.95
N VAL A 438 -60.08 -109.58 -9.71
CA VAL A 438 -61.17 -109.62 -10.71
C VAL A 438 -60.90 -110.71 -11.74
N LYS A 439 -59.68 -110.78 -12.30
CA LYS A 439 -59.30 -111.86 -13.23
C LYS A 439 -59.41 -113.26 -12.64
N GLN A 440 -59.15 -113.44 -11.34
CA GLN A 440 -59.33 -114.75 -10.69
C GLN A 440 -60.81 -115.12 -10.51
N LEU A 441 -61.69 -114.13 -10.36
CA LEU A 441 -63.14 -114.34 -10.29
C LEU A 441 -63.76 -114.58 -11.67
N GLU A 442 -63.21 -114.01 -12.75
CA GLU A 442 -63.68 -114.21 -14.13
C GLU A 442 -63.26 -115.57 -14.74
N ASN A 443 -62.27 -116.26 -14.15
CA ASN A 443 -61.75 -117.55 -14.64
C ASN A 443 -62.22 -118.77 -13.82
N ASN A 444 -63.15 -118.58 -12.87
CA ASN A 444 -63.92 -119.63 -12.21
C ASN A 444 -65.39 -119.51 -12.64
#